data_AF-A0A7L2SUN0-F1
#
_entry.id   AF-A0A7L2SUN0-F1
#
_cell.length_a   1.000
_cell.length_b   1.000
_cell.length_c   1.000
_cell.angle_alpha   90.00
_cell.angle_beta   90.00
_cell.angle_gamma   90.00
#
_symmetry.space_group_name_H-M   'P 1'
#
loop_
_entity.id
_entity.type
_entity.pdbx_description
1 polymer ?
#
loop_
_entity_poly.entity_id
_entity_poly.type
_entity_poly.pdbx_seq_one_letter_code
_entity_poly.pdbx_strand_id
1 'polypeptide(L)'
;QARPLTRYLPIRKEDFNLRLHIESSGHNVDTCYHIILTEKMCKGYLVKMGGKIKSWKKRWFVFDRMKRTLSYYVDKHETKLKGVVYFQAIEEVYYDHLRSAAKSPNPALTFCVKTHDRLYYMVAPSAEAMRIWMDVIVTGAEGYTQFMN
;
A
#
# COMPACT_ATOMS: atom_id res chain seq x y z
N GLN A 1 -2.23 -24.03 2.40
CA GLN A 1 -1.52 -23.70 3.65
C GLN A 1 -1.93 -22.29 4.06
N ALA A 2 -2.65 -22.12 5.16
CA ALA A 2 -3.09 -20.79 5.61
C ALA A 2 -1.87 -19.95 6.03
N ARG A 3 -1.82 -18.69 5.62
CA ARG A 3 -0.74 -17.76 5.97
C ARG A 3 -0.82 -17.44 7.48
N PRO A 4 0.29 -17.47 8.24
CA PRO A 4 0.28 -17.16 9.67
C PRO A 4 -0.26 -15.73 9.93
N LEU A 5 -1.15 -15.58 10.91
CA LEU A 5 -1.76 -14.29 11.29
C LEU A 5 -0.73 -13.22 11.69
N THR A 6 0.45 -13.65 12.15
CA THR A 6 1.56 -12.77 12.54
C THR A 6 2.15 -11.96 11.38
N ARG A 7 1.86 -12.31 10.12
CA ARG A 7 2.23 -11.49 8.94
C ARG A 7 1.37 -10.23 8.77
N TYR A 8 0.23 -10.14 9.47
CA TYR A 8 -0.68 -9.00 9.37
C TYR A 8 -0.53 -7.99 10.52
N LEU A 9 0.44 -8.21 11.42
CA LEU A 9 0.74 -7.28 12.50
C LEU A 9 1.83 -6.29 12.06
N PRO A 10 1.74 -5.00 12.46
CA PRO A 10 2.75 -4.01 12.14
C PRO A 10 4.11 -4.41 12.70
N ILE A 11 5.15 -4.32 11.87
CA ILE A 11 6.52 -4.66 12.27
C ILE A 11 7.26 -3.38 12.66
N ARG A 12 7.30 -3.13 13.97
CA ARG A 12 7.90 -1.91 14.56
C ARG A 12 9.42 -1.96 14.73
N LYS A 13 10.07 -3.09 14.45
CA LYS A 13 11.52 -3.22 14.66
C LYS A 13 12.31 -2.29 13.73
N GLU A 14 13.27 -1.55 14.28
CA GLU A 14 14.08 -0.60 13.51
C GLU A 14 14.98 -1.30 12.48
N ASP A 15 15.48 -2.49 12.81
CA ASP A 15 16.30 -3.34 11.95
C ASP A 15 15.50 -4.09 10.86
N PHE A 16 14.17 -3.96 10.83
CA PHE A 16 13.35 -4.68 9.86
C PHE A 16 13.71 -4.28 8.43
N ASN A 17 14.05 -5.28 7.62
CA ASN A 17 14.37 -5.16 6.19
C ASN A 17 13.13 -5.49 5.36
N LEU A 18 12.53 -4.46 4.75
CA LEU A 18 11.30 -4.57 3.99
C LEU A 18 11.47 -5.50 2.78
N ARG A 19 12.58 -5.37 2.04
CA ARG A 19 12.82 -6.17 0.84
C ARG A 19 12.89 -7.66 1.16
N LEU A 20 13.73 -8.04 2.13
CA LEU A 20 13.86 -9.43 2.57
C LEU A 20 12.53 -10.00 3.05
N HIS A 21 11.72 -9.22 3.76
CA HIS A 21 10.40 -9.66 4.21
C HIS A 21 9.44 -9.96 3.05
N ILE A 22 9.39 -9.08 2.06
CA ILE A 22 8.54 -9.25 0.88
C ILE A 22 9.00 -10.46 0.05
N GLU A 23 10.31 -10.63 -0.15
CA GLU A 23 10.88 -11.81 -0.81
C GLU A 23 10.55 -13.10 -0.03
N SER A 24 10.69 -13.10 1.30
CA SER A 24 10.31 -14.24 2.17
C SER A 24 8.80 -14.54 2.16
N SER A 25 7.99 -13.60 1.68
CA SER A 25 6.55 -13.77 1.50
C SER A 25 6.19 -14.43 0.16
N GLY A 26 7.19 -14.75 -0.66
CA GLY A 26 7.05 -15.45 -1.94
C GLY A 26 7.00 -14.54 -3.16
N HIS A 27 7.33 -13.25 -3.00
CA HIS A 27 7.37 -12.29 -4.10
C HIS A 27 8.72 -12.31 -4.81
N ASN A 28 8.69 -12.41 -6.13
CA ASN A 28 9.88 -12.17 -6.95
C ASN A 28 9.92 -10.70 -7.37
N VAL A 29 10.58 -9.89 -6.54
CA VAL A 29 10.66 -8.44 -6.70
C VAL A 29 11.36 -8.04 -8.00
N ASP A 30 12.37 -8.80 -8.43
CA ASP A 30 13.18 -8.49 -9.62
C ASP A 30 12.39 -8.63 -10.93
N THR A 31 11.32 -9.42 -10.91
CA THR A 31 10.42 -9.57 -12.07
C THR A 31 9.26 -8.56 -12.09
N CYS A 32 9.09 -7.76 -11.03
CA CYS A 32 8.02 -6.78 -10.92
C CYS A 32 8.52 -5.35 -11.20
N TYR A 33 8.79 -5.04 -12.47
CA TYR A 33 9.34 -3.74 -12.92
C TYR A 33 8.50 -2.49 -12.58
N HIS A 34 7.27 -2.68 -12.09
CA HIS A 34 6.41 -1.60 -11.66
C HIS A 34 6.74 -1.07 -10.26
N ILE A 35 7.57 -1.79 -9.51
CA ILE A 35 7.92 -1.50 -8.12
C ILE A 35 9.42 -1.27 -8.01
N ILE A 36 9.79 -0.25 -7.24
CA ILE A 36 11.15 -0.05 -6.75
C ILE A 36 11.12 -0.36 -5.26
N LEU A 37 11.73 -1.48 -4.86
CA LEU A 37 11.76 -1.94 -3.47
C LEU A 37 13.19 -1.94 -2.93
N THR A 38 13.33 -1.33 -1.77
CA THR A 38 14.58 -1.27 -0.98
C THR A 38 14.28 -1.78 0.44
N GLU A 39 15.30 -1.80 1.30
CA GLU A 39 15.15 -2.23 2.68
C GLU A 39 14.17 -1.39 3.51
N LYS A 40 13.93 -0.13 3.11
CA LYS A 40 13.11 0.84 3.87
C LYS A 40 12.00 1.49 3.05
N MET A 41 12.01 1.36 1.73
CA MET A 41 11.05 2.03 0.84
C MET A 41 10.50 1.12 -0.23
N CYS A 42 9.23 1.34 -0.58
CA CYS A 42 8.59 0.82 -1.78
C CYS A 42 8.00 1.98 -2.58
N LYS A 43 8.30 2.05 -3.87
CA LYS A 43 7.85 3.13 -4.76
C LYS A 43 7.28 2.57 -6.05
N GLY A 44 6.30 3.26 -6.62
CA GLY A 44 5.64 2.78 -7.84
C GLY A 44 4.41 3.58 -8.20
N TYR A 45 3.95 3.44 -9.44
CA TYR A 45 2.69 4.06 -9.86
C TYR A 45 1.49 3.23 -9.42
N LEU A 46 0.50 3.89 -8.85
CA LEU A 46 -0.86 3.37 -8.66
C LEU A 46 -1.86 4.36 -9.26
N VAL A 47 -3.01 3.86 -9.70
CA VAL A 47 -4.15 4.72 -10.06
C VAL A 47 -5.08 4.77 -8.86
N LYS A 48 -5.37 5.96 -8.34
CA LYS A 48 -6.18 6.11 -7.12
C LYS A 48 -7.43 6.92 -7.36
N MET A 49 -8.50 6.59 -6.64
CA MET A 49 -9.73 7.38 -6.68
C MET A 49 -9.59 8.67 -5.87
N GLY A 50 -10.08 9.78 -6.41
CA GLY A 50 -10.16 11.05 -5.70
C GLY A 50 -11.14 11.01 -4.53
N GLY A 51 -10.89 11.87 -3.53
CA GLY A 51 -11.68 11.89 -2.29
C GLY A 51 -13.06 12.50 -2.49
N LYS A 52 -13.09 13.82 -2.74
CA LYS A 52 -14.31 14.59 -3.04
C LYS A 52 -14.88 14.25 -4.42
N ILE A 53 -14.04 14.42 -5.44
CA ILE A 53 -14.37 14.06 -6.82
C ILE A 53 -13.85 12.65 -7.07
N LYS A 54 -14.74 11.70 -7.34
CA LYS A 54 -14.42 10.27 -7.56
C LYS A 54 -13.77 10.00 -8.93
N SER A 55 -12.85 10.86 -9.36
CA SER A 55 -12.04 10.66 -10.57
C SER A 55 -10.82 9.79 -10.25
N TRP A 56 -10.45 8.92 -11.18
CA TRP A 56 -9.25 8.08 -11.08
C TRP A 56 -8.02 8.82 -11.61
N LYS A 57 -6.92 8.82 -10.85
CA LYS A 57 -5.69 9.53 -11.21
C LYS A 57 -4.45 8.66 -10.94
N LYS A 58 -3.59 8.51 -11.96
CA LYS A 58 -2.26 7.90 -11.81
C LYS A 58 -1.38 8.80 -10.94
N ARG A 59 -0.77 8.24 -9.89
CA ARG A 59 0.11 8.95 -8.95
C ARG A 59 1.29 8.05 -8.59
N TRP A 60 2.42 8.67 -8.34
CA TRP A 60 3.60 7.99 -7.83
C TRP A 60 3.47 7.85 -6.32
N PHE A 61 3.36 6.63 -5.82
CA PHE A 61 3.28 6.33 -4.41
C PHE A 61 4.65 5.99 -3.86
N VAL A 62 4.89 6.41 -2.62
CA VAL A 62 6.11 6.16 -1.86
C VAL A 62 5.70 5.72 -0.45
N PHE A 63 5.89 4.44 -0.17
CA PHE A 63 5.90 3.91 1.19
C PHE A 63 7.30 4.08 1.75
N ASP A 64 7.41 4.75 2.89
CA ASP A 64 8.67 5.09 3.54
C ASP A 64 8.60 4.73 5.02
N ARG A 65 9.39 3.73 5.42
CA ARG A 65 9.47 3.24 6.80
C ARG A 65 10.08 4.24 7.76
N MET A 66 11.06 5.04 7.30
CA MET A 66 11.75 6.00 8.15
C MET A 66 10.83 7.18 8.47
N LYS A 67 10.09 7.64 7.45
CA LYS A 67 9.08 8.69 7.64
C LYS A 67 7.77 8.17 8.22
N ARG A 68 7.56 6.85 8.20
CA ARG A 68 6.35 6.16 8.66
C ARG A 68 5.10 6.63 7.92
N THR A 69 5.22 6.73 6.60
CA THR A 69 4.17 7.26 5.71
C THR A 69 4.03 6.47 4.42
N LEU A 70 2.81 6.40 3.92
CA LEU A 70 2.47 6.18 2.51
C LEU A 70 2.09 7.53 1.90
N SER A 71 2.99 8.12 1.12
CA SER A 71 2.78 9.40 0.44
C SER A 71 2.56 9.22 -1.05
N TYR A 72 1.96 10.20 -1.73
CA TYR A 72 1.85 10.17 -3.18
C TYR A 72 2.00 11.53 -3.85
N TYR A 73 2.63 11.50 -5.02
CA TYR A 73 3.06 12.63 -5.81
C TYR A 73 2.41 12.60 -7.19
N VAL A 74 2.53 13.72 -7.92
CA VAL A 74 2.07 13.77 -9.32
C VAL A 74 2.77 12.71 -10.17
N ASP A 75 4.08 12.55 -10.00
CA ASP A 75 4.93 11.66 -10.79
C ASP A 75 6.18 11.22 -9.99
N LYS A 76 7.04 10.43 -10.65
CA LYS A 76 8.26 9.82 -10.10
C LYS A 76 9.36 10.82 -9.68
N HIS A 77 9.25 12.10 -10.04
CA HIS A 77 10.22 13.11 -9.62
C HIS A 77 10.02 13.55 -8.17
N GLU A 78 8.90 13.15 -7.53
CA GLU A 78 8.63 13.39 -6.11
C GLU A 78 8.62 14.89 -5.72
N THR A 79 8.44 15.80 -6.69
CA THR A 79 8.49 17.27 -6.48
C THR A 79 7.18 17.86 -5.98
N LYS A 80 6.04 17.28 -6.36
CA LYS A 80 4.70 17.80 -6.03
C LYS A 80 3.89 16.79 -5.24
N LEU A 81 3.97 16.90 -3.92
CA LEU A 81 3.20 16.10 -2.97
C LEU A 81 1.70 16.36 -3.12
N LYS A 82 0.90 15.29 -3.09
CA LYS A 82 -0.56 15.34 -3.23
C LYS A 82 -1.33 14.77 -2.05
N GLY A 83 -0.69 13.95 -1.22
CA GLY A 83 -1.26 13.48 0.02
C GLY A 83 -0.31 12.55 0.76
N VAL A 84 -0.57 12.41 2.06
CA VAL A 84 0.19 11.58 2.99
C VAL A 84 -0.82 10.77 3.79
N VAL A 85 -0.52 9.50 3.98
CA VAL A 85 -1.21 8.61 4.90
C VAL A 85 -0.17 8.14 5.91
N TYR A 86 -0.35 8.50 7.17
CA TYR A 86 0.54 8.06 8.24
C TYR A 86 0.24 6.60 8.60
N PHE A 87 1.26 5.84 8.96
CA PHE A 87 1.13 4.43 9.37
C PHE A 87 0.12 4.24 10.51
N GLN A 88 0.14 5.15 11.48
CA GLN A 88 -0.82 5.20 12.58
C GLN A 88 -2.27 5.35 12.13
N ALA A 89 -2.50 5.91 10.94
CA ALA A 89 -3.85 6.09 10.41
C ALA A 89 -4.35 4.88 9.63
N ILE A 90 -3.48 3.94 9.24
CA ILE A 90 -3.85 2.80 8.40
C ILE A 90 -4.43 1.70 9.28
N GLU A 91 -5.74 1.51 9.16
CA GLU A 91 -6.47 0.49 9.90
C GLU A 91 -6.43 -0.84 9.18
N GLU A 92 -6.72 -0.88 7.87
CA GLU A 92 -6.83 -2.14 7.15
C GLU A 92 -6.35 -1.99 5.70
N VAL A 93 -5.84 -3.08 5.15
CA VAL A 93 -5.49 -3.20 3.73
C VAL A 93 -6.13 -4.48 3.20
N TYR A 94 -6.99 -4.36 2.18
CA TYR A 94 -7.75 -5.51 1.69
C TYR A 94 -8.08 -5.39 0.20
N TYR A 95 -8.33 -6.52 -0.44
CA TYR A 95 -8.77 -6.56 -1.82
C TYR A 95 -10.26 -6.14 -1.93
N ASP A 96 -10.63 -5.36 -2.95
CA ASP A 96 -12.01 -4.90 -3.13
C ASP A 96 -12.92 -6.01 -3.69
N HIS A 97 -13.18 -7.05 -2.88
CA HIS A 97 -14.01 -8.20 -3.27
C HIS A 97 -15.41 -7.80 -3.74
N LEU A 98 -15.96 -6.73 -3.15
CA LEU A 98 -17.30 -6.24 -3.43
C LEU A 98 -17.36 -5.33 -4.66
N ARG A 99 -16.20 -5.01 -5.28
CA ARG A 99 -16.09 -4.07 -6.42
C ARG A 99 -16.79 -2.73 -6.13
N SER A 100 -16.67 -2.29 -4.88
CA SER A 100 -17.33 -1.09 -4.36
C SER A 100 -16.74 0.20 -4.94
N ALA A 101 -15.55 0.12 -5.55
CA ALA A 101 -14.91 1.21 -6.25
C ALA A 101 -15.62 1.60 -7.56
N ALA A 102 -16.59 2.52 -7.46
CA ALA A 102 -17.35 3.01 -8.60
C ALA A 102 -16.45 3.44 -9.77
N LYS A 103 -16.74 2.91 -10.97
CA LYS A 103 -16.01 3.18 -12.21
C LYS A 103 -14.51 2.88 -12.14
N SER A 104 -14.09 1.89 -11.33
CA SER A 104 -12.69 1.45 -11.33
C SER A 104 -12.26 1.06 -12.74
N PRO A 105 -11.08 1.55 -13.21
CA PRO A 105 -10.57 1.19 -14.53
C PRO A 105 -10.16 -0.28 -14.64
N ASN A 106 -9.88 -0.96 -13.51
CA ASN A 106 -9.65 -2.40 -13.48
C ASN A 106 -10.03 -2.97 -12.11
N PRO A 107 -11.29 -3.42 -11.94
CA PRO A 107 -11.77 -3.96 -10.67
C PRO A 107 -10.96 -5.17 -10.16
N ALA A 108 -10.41 -6.00 -11.06
CA ALA A 108 -9.63 -7.19 -10.67
C ALA A 108 -8.25 -6.85 -10.08
N LEU A 109 -7.78 -5.62 -10.27
CA LEU A 109 -6.52 -5.11 -9.72
C LEU A 109 -6.76 -3.99 -8.69
N THR A 110 -7.99 -3.90 -8.15
CA THR A 110 -8.38 -2.87 -7.18
C THR A 110 -8.23 -3.38 -5.75
N PHE A 111 -7.54 -2.61 -4.91
CA PHE A 111 -7.43 -2.85 -3.48
C PHE A 111 -7.70 -1.56 -2.70
N CYS A 112 -7.91 -1.74 -1.41
CA CYS A 112 -8.33 -0.73 -0.46
C CYS A 112 -7.26 -0.53 0.61
N VAL A 113 -7.03 0.73 0.97
CA VAL A 113 -6.36 1.12 2.21
C VAL A 113 -7.37 1.92 3.03
N LYS A 114 -7.85 1.33 4.11
CA LYS A 114 -8.79 1.96 5.04
C LYS A 114 -8.00 2.70 6.11
N THR A 115 -8.42 3.93 6.35
CA THR A 115 -7.88 4.79 7.40
C THR A 115 -9.04 5.34 8.23
N HIS A 116 -8.75 5.90 9.42
CA HIS A 116 -9.77 6.45 10.32
C HIS A 116 -10.75 7.41 9.64
N ASP A 117 -10.26 8.26 8.74
CA ASP A 117 -11.03 9.33 8.09
C ASP A 117 -11.44 9.00 6.66
N ARG A 118 -10.80 8.00 6.03
CA ARG A 118 -10.92 7.81 4.59
C ARG A 118 -10.65 6.38 4.13
N LEU A 119 -11.46 5.94 3.17
CA LEU A 119 -11.18 4.77 2.35
C LEU A 119 -10.47 5.17 1.05
N TYR A 120 -9.27 4.65 0.83
CA TYR A 120 -8.51 4.84 -0.40
C TYR A 120 -8.67 3.62 -1.30
N TYR A 121 -9.21 3.84 -2.49
CA TYR A 121 -9.24 2.83 -3.55
C TYR A 121 -8.08 3.05 -4.51
N MET A 122 -7.34 1.98 -4.78
CA MET A 122 -6.13 1.98 -5.59
C MET A 122 -6.17 0.84 -6.60
N VAL A 123 -5.68 1.09 -7.81
CA VAL A 123 -5.54 0.10 -8.88
C VAL A 123 -4.06 -0.05 -9.19
N ALA A 124 -3.59 -1.29 -9.08
CA ALA A 124 -2.22 -1.66 -9.42
C ALA A 124 -2.07 -1.94 -10.93
N PRO A 125 -0.87 -1.79 -11.49
CA PRO A 125 -0.61 -2.06 -12.91
C PRO A 125 -0.58 -3.56 -13.25
N SER A 126 -0.39 -4.44 -12.26
CA SER A 126 -0.39 -5.90 -12.44
C SER A 126 -0.81 -6.60 -11.14
N ALA A 127 -1.15 -7.90 -11.24
CA ALA A 127 -1.51 -8.71 -10.08
C ALA A 127 -0.34 -8.89 -9.09
N GLU A 128 0.89 -9.01 -9.60
CA GLU A 128 2.10 -9.06 -8.76
C GLU A 128 2.31 -7.74 -8.02
N ALA A 129 2.23 -6.61 -8.74
CA ALA A 129 2.38 -5.29 -8.12
C ALA A 129 1.30 -5.02 -7.06
N MET A 130 0.06 -5.48 -7.29
CA MET A 130 -1.02 -5.38 -6.30
C MET A 130 -0.66 -6.10 -5.01
N ARG A 131 -0.27 -7.38 -5.12
CA ARG A 131 0.07 -8.19 -3.95
C ARG A 131 1.27 -7.61 -3.19
N ILE A 132 2.32 -7.18 -3.90
CA ILE A 132 3.48 -6.52 -3.27
C ILE A 132 3.04 -5.24 -2.55
N TRP A 133 2.25 -4.36 -3.16
CA TRP A 133 1.77 -3.15 -2.50
C TRP A 133 0.96 -3.44 -1.25
N MET A 134 0.04 -4.41 -1.31
CA MET A 134 -0.75 -4.81 -0.16
C MET A 134 0.14 -5.31 0.98
N ASP A 135 1.02 -6.28 0.71
CA ASP A 135 1.91 -6.85 1.72
C ASP A 135 2.86 -5.78 2.29
N VAL A 136 3.40 -4.88 1.46
CA VAL A 136 4.20 -3.73 1.92
C VAL A 136 3.43 -2.84 2.87
N ILE A 137 2.21 -2.39 2.49
CA ILE A 137 1.45 -1.43 3.29
C ILE A 137 1.02 -2.05 4.62
N VAL A 138 0.68 -3.34 4.63
CA VAL A 138 0.37 -4.10 5.85
C VAL A 138 1.51 -4.05 6.86
N THR A 139 2.78 -4.10 6.43
CA THR A 139 3.92 -4.01 7.38
C THR A 139 3.96 -2.70 8.17
N GLY A 140 3.35 -1.63 7.66
CA GLY A 140 3.24 -0.33 8.29
C GLY A 140 1.85 0.02 8.82
N ALA A 141 0.89 -0.91 8.83
CA ALA A 141 -0.48 -0.65 9.28
C ALA A 141 -0.57 -0.67 10.81
N GLU A 142 -0.66 0.50 11.44
CA GLU A 142 -0.63 0.65 12.91
C GLU A 142 -1.91 1.22 13.53
N GLY A 143 -2.95 1.47 12.73
CA GLY A 143 -4.25 1.98 13.19
C GLY A 143 -5.11 0.96 13.93
N TYR A 144 -4.68 -0.30 14.05
CA TYR A 144 -5.38 -1.32 14.84
C TYR A 144 -5.30 -1.01 16.34
N THR A 145 -6.24 -0.20 16.84
CA THR A 145 -6.36 0.20 18.25
C THR A 145 -7.24 -0.74 19.09
N GLN A 146 -7.95 -1.68 18.47
CA GLN A 146 -8.91 -2.56 19.17
C GLN A 146 -8.26 -3.71 19.98
N PHE A 147 -6.93 -3.85 19.97
CA PHE A 147 -6.21 -4.90 20.71
C PHE A 147 -5.07 -4.38 21.60
N MET A 148 -5.03 -3.07 21.90
CA MET A 148 -4.04 -2.47 22.81
C MET A 148 -4.57 -2.22 24.23
N ASN A 149 -5.69 -2.84 24.61
CA ASN A 149 -6.18 -2.89 26.00
C ASN A 149 -6.14 -4.32 26.52
#